data_AF-G8JSY2-F1
#
_entry.id   AF-G8JSY2-F1
#
_cell.length_a   1.000
_cell.length_b   1.000
_cell.length_c   1.000
_cell.angle_alpha   90.00
_cell.angle_beta   90.00
_cell.angle_gamma   90.00
#
_symmetry.space_group_name_H-M   'P 1'
#
loop_
_entity.id
_entity.type
_entity.pdbx_description
1 polymer ?
#
loop_
_entity_poly.entity_id
_entity_poly.type
_entity_poly.pdbx_seq_one_letter_code
_entity_poly.pdbx_strand_id
1 'polypeptide(L)'
;MDDVRYSFLNTLDHLPCEIIRTLWTIQSLELQGGRCKEFLNEAKYLRQLVKQHRKKLEQQLEELRELASVSKRYQEHINSLPQVVGSGRAKRPLKIRINLKKSQLLEKQRVSKQGQGQRQGQEQWGTADKTVQEDVYCVCRDISYGPMIACDNKQCAVEWFHYPCVGLRTAPRGNAKWFCSDKCRKQTAASSSKTK
;
A
#
# COMPACT_ATOMS: atom_id res chain seq x y z
N MET A 1 -10.83 -41.13 32.38
CA MET A 1 -10.80 -39.66 32.58
C MET A 1 -12.01 -39.12 31.86
N ASP A 2 -13.11 -39.01 32.59
CA ASP A 2 -14.37 -38.50 32.06
C ASP A 2 -14.23 -37.00 31.81
N ASP A 3 -14.43 -36.61 30.56
CA ASP A 3 -14.30 -35.24 30.09
C ASP A 3 -15.42 -34.41 30.74
N VAL A 4 -15.03 -33.53 31.68
CA VAL A 4 -15.91 -32.68 32.51
C VAL A 4 -16.91 -31.89 31.65
N ARG A 5 -16.58 -31.65 30.38
CA ARG A 5 -17.45 -30.99 29.40
C ARG A 5 -18.72 -31.79 29.07
N TYR A 6 -18.67 -33.12 29.09
CA TYR A 6 -19.84 -33.98 28.85
C TYR A 6 -20.72 -34.15 30.09
N SER A 7 -20.16 -34.00 31.30
CA SER A 7 -20.93 -34.00 32.55
C SER A 7 -21.87 -32.81 32.66
N PHE A 8 -21.46 -31.63 32.15
CA PHE A 8 -22.27 -30.42 32.21
C PHE A 8 -23.45 -30.47 31.23
N LEU A 9 -23.26 -31.06 30.05
CA LEU A 9 -24.33 -31.24 29.06
C LEU A 9 -25.44 -32.17 29.60
N ASN A 10 -25.07 -33.24 30.30
CA ASN A 10 -26.04 -34.17 30.87
C ASN A 10 -26.91 -33.54 31.98
N THR A 11 -26.41 -32.51 32.68
CA THR A 11 -27.17 -31.77 33.70
C THR A 11 -28.09 -30.69 33.12
N LEU A 12 -27.87 -30.26 31.87
CA LEU A 12 -28.68 -29.23 31.22
C LEU A 12 -29.97 -29.79 30.61
N ASP A 13 -30.04 -31.09 30.33
CA ASP A 13 -31.21 -31.77 29.75
C ASP A 13 -32.39 -31.93 30.73
N HIS A 14 -32.16 -31.75 32.03
CA HIS A 14 -33.21 -31.82 33.06
C HIS A 14 -33.77 -30.44 33.44
N LEU A 15 -33.23 -29.38 32.83
CA LEU A 15 -33.61 -28.03 33.17
C LEU A 15 -34.91 -27.66 32.43
N PRO A 16 -35.87 -26.98 33.10
CA PRO A 16 -37.09 -26.52 32.42
C PRO A 16 -36.75 -25.73 31.16
N CYS A 17 -37.51 -25.96 30.09
CA CYS A 17 -37.28 -25.35 28.78
C CYS A 17 -37.18 -23.81 28.82
N GLU A 18 -37.87 -23.17 29.76
CA GLU A 18 -37.79 -21.73 30.02
C GLU A 18 -36.40 -21.29 30.51
N ILE A 19 -35.72 -22.11 31.32
CA ILE A 19 -34.37 -21.81 31.80
C ILE A 19 -33.34 -22.04 30.68
N ILE A 20 -33.52 -23.08 29.85
CA ILE A 20 -32.65 -23.30 28.68
C ILE A 20 -32.78 -22.13 27.69
N ARG A 21 -34.01 -21.70 27.38
CA ARG A 21 -34.28 -20.55 26.50
C ARG A 21 -33.67 -19.26 27.03
N THR A 22 -33.80 -18.99 28.33
CA THR A 22 -33.22 -17.79 28.95
C THR A 22 -31.69 -17.83 28.94
N LEU A 23 -31.07 -18.96 29.27
CA LEU A 23 -29.61 -19.12 29.21
C LEU A 23 -29.05 -18.93 27.79
N TRP A 24 -29.69 -19.50 26.77
CA TRP A 24 -29.32 -19.29 25.36
C TRP A 24 -29.51 -17.84 24.90
N THR A 25 -30.56 -17.17 25.40
CA THR A 25 -30.80 -15.76 25.10
C THR A 25 -29.71 -14.88 25.73
N ILE A 26 -29.35 -15.13 26.98
CA ILE A 26 -28.26 -14.43 27.68
C ILE A 26 -26.93 -14.62 26.96
N GLN A 27 -26.59 -15.85 26.60
CA GLN A 27 -25.35 -16.16 25.86
C GLN A 27 -25.34 -15.49 24.47
N SER A 28 -26.48 -15.45 23.79
CA SER A 28 -26.63 -14.76 22.49
C SER A 28 -26.48 -13.24 22.61
N LEU A 29 -26.99 -12.64 23.70
CA LEU A 29 -26.85 -11.21 24.00
C LEU A 29 -25.41 -10.84 24.37
N GLU A 30 -24.70 -11.68 25.13
CA GLU A 30 -23.28 -11.47 25.43
C GLU A 30 -22.40 -11.50 24.16
N LEU A 31 -22.69 -12.42 23.24
CA LEU A 31 -22.04 -12.49 21.91
C LEU A 31 -22.38 -11.28 21.02
N GLN A 32 -23.51 -10.59 21.24
CA GLN A 32 -23.83 -9.32 20.57
C GLN A 32 -23.06 -8.14 21.20
N GLY A 33 -22.85 -8.13 22.51
CA GLY A 33 -22.10 -7.09 23.22
C GLY A 33 -20.63 -6.97 22.78
N GLY A 34 -19.98 -8.10 22.50
CA GLY A 34 -18.62 -8.13 21.93
C GLY A 34 -18.54 -7.47 20.55
N ARG A 35 -19.47 -7.83 19.66
CA ARG A 35 -19.55 -7.28 18.29
C ARG A 35 -19.79 -5.77 18.28
N CYS A 36 -20.58 -5.23 19.22
CA CYS A 36 -20.80 -3.77 19.33
C CYS A 36 -19.50 -3.00 19.63
N LYS A 37 -18.59 -3.55 20.45
CA LYS A 37 -17.31 -2.91 20.76
C LYS A 37 -16.37 -2.91 19.54
N GLU A 38 -16.36 -4.01 18.79
CA GLU A 38 -15.58 -4.14 17.56
C GLU A 38 -16.04 -3.13 16.51
N PHE A 39 -17.35 -3.00 16.26
CA PHE A 39 -17.88 -1.99 15.34
C PHE A 39 -17.56 -0.55 15.78
N LEU A 40 -17.57 -0.27 17.08
CA LEU A 40 -17.20 1.05 17.61
C LEU A 40 -15.71 1.36 17.37
N ASN A 41 -14.84 0.37 17.57
CA ASN A 41 -13.40 0.50 17.34
C ASN A 41 -13.09 0.69 15.85
N GLU A 42 -13.75 -0.09 14.98
CA GLU A 42 -13.64 0.05 13.53
C GLU A 42 -14.09 1.45 13.08
N ALA A 43 -15.26 1.91 13.55
CA ALA A 43 -15.74 3.25 13.23
C ALA A 43 -14.78 4.36 13.73
N LYS A 44 -14.13 4.18 14.88
CA LYS A 44 -13.10 5.12 15.38
C LYS A 44 -11.87 5.12 14.47
N TYR A 45 -11.40 3.94 14.07
CA TYR A 45 -10.26 3.78 13.17
C TYR A 45 -10.51 4.47 11.82
N LEU A 46 -11.65 4.18 11.17
CA LEU A 46 -12.02 4.79 9.90
C LEU A 46 -12.10 6.32 9.99
N ARG A 47 -12.69 6.86 11.07
CA ARG A 47 -12.70 8.32 11.29
C ARG A 47 -11.29 8.91 11.40
N GLN A 48 -10.38 8.22 12.07
CA GLN A 48 -9.00 8.69 12.23
C GLN A 48 -8.25 8.65 10.89
N LEU A 49 -8.43 7.59 10.12
CA LEU A 49 -7.86 7.45 8.79
C LEU A 49 -8.33 8.57 7.85
N VAL A 50 -9.63 8.83 7.79
CA VAL A 50 -10.19 9.94 7.00
C VAL A 50 -9.61 11.29 7.45
N LYS A 51 -9.45 11.53 8.75
CA LYS A 51 -8.82 12.75 9.26
C LYS A 51 -7.36 12.89 8.80
N GLN A 52 -6.60 11.80 8.79
CA GLN A 52 -5.22 11.81 8.31
C GLN A 52 -5.14 12.13 6.81
N HIS A 53 -5.97 11.49 5.99
CA HIS A 53 -6.02 11.78 4.55
C HIS A 53 -6.45 13.21 4.25
N ARG A 54 -7.47 13.72 4.94
CA ARG A 54 -7.89 15.12 4.81
C ARG A 54 -6.73 16.07 5.11
N LYS A 55 -6.01 15.86 6.21
CA LYS A 55 -4.87 16.69 6.59
C LYS A 55 -3.76 16.65 5.52
N LYS A 56 -3.48 15.48 4.96
CA LYS A 56 -2.49 15.34 3.87
C LYS A 56 -2.92 16.12 2.62
N LEU A 57 -4.18 16.02 2.22
CA LEU A 57 -4.71 16.77 1.09
C LEU A 57 -4.67 18.28 1.33
N GLU A 58 -5.01 18.74 2.53
CA GLU A 58 -4.89 20.16 2.92
C GLU A 58 -3.44 20.66 2.78
N GLN A 59 -2.46 19.86 3.21
CA GLN A 59 -1.04 20.21 3.03
C GLN A 59 -0.66 20.29 1.55
N GLN A 60 -1.08 19.33 0.73
CA GLN A 60 -0.79 19.34 -0.71
C GLN A 60 -1.42 20.56 -1.41
N LEU A 61 -2.63 20.95 -1.02
CA LEU A 61 -3.28 22.15 -1.53
C LEU A 61 -2.50 23.40 -1.18
N GLU A 62 -1.98 23.49 0.05
CA GLU A 62 -1.18 24.64 0.49
C GLU A 62 0.16 24.71 -0.24
N GLU A 63 0.84 23.58 -0.43
CA GLU A 63 2.06 23.51 -1.24
C GLU A 63 1.81 23.99 -2.68
N LEU A 64 0.71 23.56 -3.30
CA LEU A 64 0.33 23.99 -4.65
C LEU A 64 0.02 25.49 -4.73
N ARG A 65 -0.64 26.05 -3.70
CA ARG A 65 -0.88 27.49 -3.61
C ARG A 65 0.42 28.28 -3.53
N GLU A 66 1.38 27.83 -2.73
CA GLU A 66 2.69 28.47 -2.65
C GLU A 66 3.45 28.36 -3.96
N LEU A 67 3.41 27.21 -4.63
CA LEU A 67 4.01 27.07 -5.96
C LEU A 67 3.36 28.02 -6.98
N ALA A 68 2.04 28.20 -6.94
CA ALA A 68 1.34 29.16 -7.78
C ALA A 68 1.75 30.61 -7.45
N SER A 69 1.95 30.94 -6.17
CA SER A 69 2.42 32.27 -5.73
C SER A 69 3.82 32.57 -6.26
N VAL A 70 4.73 31.59 -6.21
CA VAL A 70 6.08 31.68 -6.76
C VAL A 70 6.04 31.81 -8.28
N SER A 71 5.23 30.98 -8.96
CA SER A 71 5.07 31.05 -10.41
C SER A 71 4.55 32.40 -10.88
N LYS A 72 3.59 32.99 -10.16
CA LYS A 72 3.05 34.31 -10.47
C LYS A 72 4.13 35.39 -10.38
N ARG A 73 4.89 35.43 -9.27
CA ARG A 73 6.01 36.37 -9.09
C ARG A 73 7.08 36.21 -10.18
N TYR A 74 7.39 34.96 -10.54
CA TYR A 74 8.33 34.68 -11.63
C TYR A 74 7.80 35.22 -12.96
N GLN A 75 6.53 35.00 -13.27
CA GLN A 75 5.92 35.47 -14.50
C GLN A 75 5.88 37.01 -14.57
N GLU A 76 5.54 37.68 -13.47
CA GLU A 76 5.58 39.14 -13.37
C GLU A 76 7.00 39.68 -13.62
N HIS A 77 8.02 39.03 -13.05
CA HIS A 77 9.42 39.37 -13.30
C HIS A 77 9.82 39.16 -14.77
N ILE A 78 9.39 38.06 -15.40
CA ILE A 78 9.62 37.82 -16.83
C ILE A 78 8.93 38.88 -17.70
N ASN A 79 7.71 39.26 -17.36
CA ASN A 79 6.95 40.25 -18.11
C ASN A 79 7.50 41.68 -17.94
N SER A 80 8.15 41.99 -16.82
CA SER A 80 8.77 43.31 -16.58
C SER A 80 10.17 43.45 -17.20
N LEU A 81 10.76 42.35 -17.67
CA LEU A 81 12.01 42.40 -18.42
C LEU A 81 11.80 43.12 -19.76
N PRO A 82 12.67 44.08 -20.13
CA PRO A 82 12.57 44.76 -21.42
C PRO A 82 12.65 43.74 -22.57
N GLN A 83 11.71 43.80 -23.52
CA GLN A 83 11.81 43.08 -24.79
C GLN A 83 13.00 43.66 -25.58
N VAL A 84 14.19 43.08 -25.40
CA VAL A 84 15.34 43.40 -26.24
C VAL A 84 15.12 42.71 -27.59
N VAL A 85 14.43 43.40 -28.49
CA VAL A 85 14.44 43.08 -29.92
C VAL A 85 15.88 43.26 -30.44
N GLY A 86 16.49 42.15 -30.84
CA GLY A 86 17.74 42.13 -31.60
C GLY A 86 19.01 41.90 -30.79
N SER A 87 19.41 40.64 -30.65
CA SER A 87 20.74 40.14 -31.02
C SER A 87 20.86 38.69 -30.56
N GLY A 88 21.10 37.80 -31.53
CA GLY A 88 21.24 36.38 -31.32
C GLY A 88 22.44 36.05 -30.43
N ARG A 89 22.19 35.82 -29.14
CA ARG A 89 23.00 34.90 -28.33
C ARG A 89 22.12 34.29 -27.26
N ALA A 90 21.84 32.99 -27.41
CA ALA A 90 21.13 32.20 -26.40
C ALA A 90 21.83 32.39 -25.05
N LYS A 91 21.18 33.09 -24.11
CA LYS A 91 21.69 33.24 -22.74
C LYS A 91 21.76 31.83 -22.14
N ARG A 92 22.96 31.42 -21.73
CA ARG A 92 23.21 30.12 -21.10
C ARG A 92 22.34 30.03 -19.83
N PRO A 93 21.63 28.92 -19.57
CA PRO A 93 20.80 28.80 -18.38
C PRO A 93 21.66 29.01 -17.12
N LEU A 94 21.22 29.89 -16.22
CA LEU A 94 21.90 30.14 -14.95
C LEU A 94 21.90 28.85 -14.12
N LYS A 95 23.09 28.39 -13.74
CA LYS A 95 23.26 27.18 -12.90
C LYS A 95 22.99 27.56 -11.44
N ILE A 96 21.73 27.58 -11.04
CA ILE A 96 21.32 27.80 -9.66
C ILE A 96 21.65 26.53 -8.86
N ARG A 97 22.60 26.62 -7.92
CA ARG A 97 22.88 25.53 -6.97
C ARG A 97 21.93 25.65 -5.79
N ILE A 98 20.82 24.89 -5.82
CA ILE A 98 19.93 24.77 -4.67
C ILE A 98 20.55 23.73 -3.72
N ASN A 99 20.98 24.17 -2.54
CA ASN A 99 21.51 23.28 -1.52
C ASN A 99 20.33 22.78 -0.67
N LEU A 100 19.66 21.73 -1.13
CA LEU A 100 18.55 21.12 -0.39
C LEU A 100 19.13 20.40 0.84
N LYS A 101 19.03 21.02 2.02
CA LYS A 101 19.30 20.32 3.28
C LYS A 101 18.37 19.11 3.34
N LYS A 102 18.95 17.92 3.26
CA LYS A 102 18.22 16.64 3.39
C LYS A 102 17.39 16.74 4.68
N SER A 103 16.07 16.63 4.57
CA SER A 103 15.19 16.68 5.74
C SER A 103 15.62 15.59 6.72
N GLN A 104 15.87 15.96 7.98
CA GLN A 104 16.41 15.08 9.03
C GLN A 104 15.45 13.94 9.44
N LEU A 105 14.41 13.64 8.66
CA LEU A 105 13.47 12.54 8.91
C LEU A 105 14.03 11.17 8.54
N LEU A 106 15.16 11.10 7.81
CA LEU A 106 15.81 9.83 7.43
C LEU A 106 17.06 9.49 8.26
N GLU A 107 17.49 10.34 9.19
CA GLU A 107 18.77 10.16 9.91
C GLU A 107 18.63 9.44 11.27
N LYS A 108 17.43 9.35 11.85
CA LYS A 108 17.22 8.75 13.18
C LYS A 108 17.23 7.21 13.24
N GLN A 109 17.46 6.50 12.12
CA GLN A 109 17.50 5.03 12.10
C GLN A 109 18.91 4.41 12.04
N ARG A 110 20.00 5.21 12.10
CA ARG A 110 21.37 4.68 11.92
C ARG A 110 22.32 4.74 13.12
N VAL A 111 21.86 5.19 14.30
CA VAL A 111 22.73 5.27 15.50
C VAL A 111 22.17 4.43 16.64
N SER A 112 22.32 3.10 16.55
CA SER A 112 22.38 2.18 17.71
C SER A 112 22.54 0.72 17.26
N LYS A 113 23.74 0.35 16.82
CA LYS A 113 24.18 -1.06 16.86
C LYS A 113 25.68 -1.12 17.13
N GLN A 114 26.06 -0.96 18.39
CA GLN A 114 27.26 -1.56 18.96
C GLN A 114 27.15 -1.54 20.50
N GLY A 115 27.21 -2.71 21.14
CA GLY A 115 27.49 -2.83 22.59
C GLY A 115 26.46 -3.58 23.45
N GLN A 116 26.56 -4.91 23.42
CA GLN A 116 26.36 -5.92 24.50
C GLN A 116 25.60 -5.58 25.82
N GLY A 117 24.71 -6.49 26.22
CA GLY A 117 24.80 -7.10 27.57
C GLY A 117 23.58 -7.06 28.51
N GLN A 118 22.85 -8.19 28.58
CA GLN A 118 22.20 -8.81 29.76
C GLN A 118 20.85 -8.29 30.36
N ARG A 119 19.87 -9.21 30.25
CA ARG A 119 18.98 -9.81 31.28
C ARG A 119 17.72 -9.10 31.81
N GLN A 120 16.62 -9.84 31.61
CA GLN A 120 15.38 -10.04 32.39
C GLN A 120 14.18 -9.12 32.14
N GLY A 121 13.08 -9.76 31.67
CA GLY A 121 11.74 -9.52 32.22
C GLY A 121 10.67 -8.98 31.27
N GLN A 122 9.75 -9.89 30.87
CA GLN A 122 8.30 -9.68 30.75
C GLN A 122 7.68 -9.46 29.35
N GLU A 123 6.63 -10.25 29.13
CA GLU A 123 5.93 -10.58 27.89
C GLU A 123 4.99 -9.45 27.41
N GLN A 124 4.99 -9.10 26.12
CA GLN A 124 3.76 -8.67 25.45
C GLN A 124 3.83 -8.70 23.91
N TRP A 125 2.76 -9.24 23.33
CA TRP A 125 2.48 -9.50 21.93
C TRP A 125 2.66 -8.27 21.01
N GLY A 126 3.66 -8.33 20.13
CA GLY A 126 3.86 -7.43 19.00
C GLY A 126 4.44 -8.21 17.84
N THR A 127 3.61 -8.49 16.83
CA THR A 127 4.06 -9.20 15.62
C THR A 127 5.03 -8.32 14.85
N ALA A 128 6.26 -8.81 14.79
CA ALA A 128 7.43 -8.23 14.20
C ALA A 128 7.19 -7.72 12.77
N ASP A 129 7.55 -6.46 12.57
CA ASP A 129 7.95 -5.86 11.31
C ASP A 129 9.12 -6.66 10.73
N LYS A 130 8.79 -7.75 10.02
CA LYS A 130 9.66 -8.29 8.98
C LYS A 130 9.61 -7.26 7.86
N THR A 131 10.68 -6.51 7.71
CA THR A 131 10.97 -5.77 6.48
C THR A 131 11.20 -6.77 5.34
N VAL A 132 10.11 -7.37 4.85
CA VAL A 132 10.06 -8.00 3.55
C VAL A 132 10.16 -6.83 2.58
N GLN A 133 11.30 -6.66 1.91
CA GLN A 133 11.34 -5.84 0.72
C GLN A 133 10.43 -6.52 -0.30
N GLU A 134 9.18 -6.08 -0.35
CA GLU A 134 8.21 -6.60 -1.32
C GLU A 134 8.67 -6.16 -2.71
N ASP A 135 8.92 -7.14 -3.58
CA ASP A 135 9.38 -6.88 -4.94
C ASP A 135 8.32 -6.09 -5.72
N VAL A 136 8.81 -5.16 -6.53
CA VAL A 136 7.98 -4.25 -7.31
C VAL A 136 7.77 -4.81 -8.71
N TYR A 137 6.51 -4.94 -9.10
CA TYR A 137 6.09 -5.52 -10.38
C TYR A 137 5.30 -4.52 -11.23
N CYS A 138 4.94 -4.93 -12.44
CA CYS A 138 4.12 -4.18 -13.38
C CYS A 138 4.76 -2.86 -13.87
N VAL A 139 4.16 -2.27 -14.92
CA VAL A 139 4.55 -0.93 -15.40
C VAL A 139 4.24 0.18 -14.40
N CYS A 140 3.32 -0.04 -13.45
CA CYS A 140 2.98 0.92 -12.41
C CYS A 140 4.03 0.98 -11.29
N ARG A 141 4.96 0.02 -11.23
CA ARG A 141 5.98 -0.09 -10.18
C ARG A 141 5.38 -0.14 -8.78
N ASP A 142 4.33 -0.94 -8.62
CA ASP A 142 3.75 -1.27 -7.32
C ASP A 142 4.02 -2.73 -6.93
N ILE A 143 3.81 -3.03 -5.67
CA ILE A 143 3.88 -4.39 -5.13
C ILE A 143 2.85 -5.32 -5.79
N SER A 144 3.04 -6.63 -5.66
CA SER A 144 2.04 -7.60 -6.13
C SER A 144 0.77 -7.51 -5.29
N TYR A 145 -0.36 -7.13 -5.90
CA TYR A 145 -1.67 -7.13 -5.23
C TYR A 145 -2.77 -7.56 -6.20
N GLY A 146 -3.75 -8.33 -5.69
CA GLY A 146 -4.91 -8.75 -6.47
C GLY A 146 -4.57 -9.66 -7.67
N PRO A 147 -5.43 -9.70 -8.71
CA PRO A 147 -5.23 -10.56 -9.88
C PRO A 147 -4.11 -10.03 -10.78
N MET A 148 -3.12 -10.89 -11.02
CA MET A 148 -1.96 -10.61 -11.86
C MET A 148 -1.83 -11.62 -13.00
N ILE A 149 -1.23 -11.19 -14.10
CA ILE A 149 -0.95 -12.02 -15.27
C ILE A 149 0.54 -11.97 -15.59
N ALA A 150 1.11 -13.12 -15.95
CA ALA A 150 2.48 -13.23 -16.42
C ALA A 150 2.53 -13.10 -17.95
N CYS A 151 3.56 -12.42 -18.47
CA CYS A 151 3.84 -12.37 -19.90
C CYS A 151 4.48 -13.69 -20.35
N ASP A 152 3.95 -14.31 -21.42
CA ASP A 152 4.49 -15.57 -21.95
C ASP A 152 5.87 -15.44 -22.62
N ASN A 153 6.36 -14.21 -22.78
CA ASN A 153 7.72 -13.99 -23.23
C ASN A 153 8.71 -14.12 -22.06
N LYS A 154 9.47 -15.21 -22.04
CA LYS A 154 10.53 -15.48 -21.05
C LYS A 154 11.68 -14.45 -21.04
N GLN A 155 11.76 -13.57 -22.03
CA GLN A 155 12.73 -12.47 -22.08
C GLN A 155 12.12 -11.13 -21.64
N CYS A 156 10.92 -11.13 -21.05
CA CYS A 156 10.31 -9.92 -20.53
C CYS A 156 11.02 -9.48 -19.25
N ALA A 157 11.38 -8.19 -19.13
CA ALA A 157 12.08 -7.68 -17.96
C ALA A 157 11.22 -7.53 -16.70
N VAL A 158 9.90 -7.47 -16.85
CA VAL A 158 8.95 -7.22 -15.73
C VAL A 158 8.15 -8.46 -15.37
N GLU A 159 7.87 -9.30 -16.37
CA GLU A 159 7.15 -10.58 -16.28
C GLU A 159 5.70 -10.50 -15.76
N TRP A 160 5.41 -9.77 -14.69
CA TRP A 160 4.14 -9.71 -13.99
C TRP A 160 3.42 -8.37 -14.09
N PHE A 161 2.11 -8.41 -14.36
CA PHE A 161 1.28 -7.22 -14.56
C PHE A 161 -0.06 -7.36 -13.86
N HIS A 162 -0.54 -6.28 -13.24
CA HIS A 162 -1.90 -6.24 -12.68
C HIS A 162 -2.93 -6.14 -13.79
N TYR A 163 -4.05 -6.85 -13.64
CA TYR A 163 -5.17 -6.82 -14.58
C TYR A 163 -5.63 -5.40 -14.98
N PRO A 164 -5.90 -4.47 -14.04
CA PRO A 164 -6.31 -3.11 -14.40
C PRO A 164 -5.23 -2.34 -15.18
N CYS A 165 -3.95 -2.58 -14.90
CA CYS A 165 -2.85 -1.90 -15.59
C CYS A 165 -2.73 -2.32 -17.06
N VAL A 166 -3.23 -3.50 -17.42
CA VAL A 166 -3.21 -4.02 -18.80
C VAL A 166 -4.61 -4.14 -19.42
N GLY A 167 -5.62 -3.53 -18.78
CA GLY A 167 -6.99 -3.51 -19.28
C GLY A 167 -7.72 -4.85 -19.26
N LEU A 168 -7.22 -5.84 -18.51
CA LEU A 168 -7.90 -7.12 -18.31
C LEU A 168 -8.89 -7.02 -17.15
N ARG A 169 -10.02 -7.69 -17.27
CA ARG A 169 -11.02 -7.83 -16.19
C ARG A 169 -11.16 -9.26 -15.69
N THR A 170 -10.89 -10.22 -16.57
CA THR A 170 -10.96 -11.65 -16.30
C THR A 170 -9.73 -12.32 -16.87
N ALA A 171 -9.37 -13.48 -16.31
CA ALA A 171 -8.29 -14.29 -16.85
C ALA A 171 -8.60 -14.64 -18.33
N PRO A 172 -7.62 -14.53 -19.24
CA PRO A 172 -7.80 -15.04 -20.59
C PRO A 172 -8.17 -16.53 -20.54
N ARG A 173 -9.08 -16.96 -21.43
CA ARG A 173 -9.59 -18.33 -21.46
C ARG A 173 -8.43 -19.33 -21.58
N GLY A 174 -8.54 -20.44 -20.85
CA GLY A 174 -7.45 -21.38 -20.57
C GLY A 174 -6.57 -21.71 -21.79
N ASN A 175 -5.25 -21.54 -21.61
CA ASN A 175 -4.14 -21.76 -22.55
C ASN A 175 -3.93 -20.72 -23.67
N ALA A 176 -4.67 -19.61 -23.69
CA ALA A 176 -4.37 -18.51 -24.62
C ALA A 176 -3.11 -17.76 -24.20
N LYS A 177 -2.10 -17.69 -25.11
CA LYS A 177 -0.86 -16.96 -24.84
C LYS A 177 -1.11 -15.45 -24.74
N TRP A 178 -0.65 -14.82 -23.66
CA TRP A 178 -0.77 -13.40 -23.40
C TRP A 178 0.59 -12.70 -23.37
N PHE A 179 0.65 -11.51 -23.96
CA PHE A 179 1.86 -10.71 -24.07
C PHE A 179 1.58 -9.28 -23.61
N CYS A 180 2.48 -8.71 -22.80
CA CYS A 180 2.35 -7.36 -22.26
C CYS A 180 2.50 -6.24 -23.30
N SER A 181 3.13 -6.53 -24.45
CA SER A 181 3.34 -5.57 -25.53
C SER A 181 3.58 -6.28 -26.86
N ASP A 182 3.40 -5.56 -27.97
CA ASP A 182 3.71 -6.06 -29.31
C ASP A 182 5.17 -6.45 -29.49
N LYS A 183 6.08 -5.84 -28.73
CA LYS A 183 7.50 -6.22 -28.70
C LYS A 183 7.67 -7.63 -28.16
N CYS A 184 7.03 -7.94 -27.03
CA CYS A 184 7.07 -9.29 -26.44
C CYS A 184 6.39 -10.34 -27.32
N ARG A 185 5.31 -9.96 -28.02
CA ARG A 185 4.65 -10.83 -29.00
C ARG A 185 5.56 -11.18 -30.19
N LYS A 186 6.33 -10.21 -30.70
CA LYS A 186 7.24 -10.42 -31.84
C LYS A 186 8.49 -11.21 -31.46
N GLN A 187 9.01 -11.02 -30.23
CA GLN A 187 10.20 -11.71 -29.74
C GLN A 187 10.00 -13.23 -29.62
N THR A 188 8.81 -13.68 -29.22
CA THR A 188 8.50 -15.12 -29.13
C THR A 188 8.29 -15.79 -30.49
N ALA A 189 7.88 -15.03 -31.51
CA ALA A 189 7.83 -15.51 -32.89
C ALA A 189 9.24 -15.71 -33.49
N ALA A 190 10.21 -14.88 -33.10
CA ALA A 190 11.59 -14.94 -33.59
C ALA A 190 12.45 -16.00 -32.88
N SER A 191 12.11 -16.41 -31.65
CA SER A 191 12.89 -17.39 -30.87
C SER A 191 12.56 -18.86 -31.20
N SER A 192 11.50 -19.13 -31.97
CA SER A 192 11.08 -20.49 -32.32
C SER A 192 11.83 -21.08 -33.54
N SER A 193 12.75 -20.34 -34.17
CA SER A 193 13.49 -20.74 -35.38
C SER A 193 14.97 -21.05 -35.17
N LYS A 194 15.43 -21.16 -33.91
CA LYS A 194 16.84 -21.47 -33.59
C LYS A 194 16.99 -22.60 -32.57
N THR A 195 16.48 -23.78 -32.95
CA THR A 195 16.93 -25.06 -32.38
C THR A 195 17.23 -25.98 -33.56
N LYS A 196 18.49 -26.00 -33.98
CA LYS A 196 19.12 -27.08 -34.74
C LYS A 196 20.47 -27.35 -34.09
#